data_AF-A0A8H6A4T2-F1
#
_entry.id   AF-A0A8H6A4T2-F1
#
_cell.length_a   1.000
_cell.length_b   1.000
_cell.length_c   1.000
_cell.angle_alpha   90.00
_cell.angle_beta   90.00
_cell.angle_gamma   90.00
#
_symmetry.space_group_name_H-M   'P 1'
#
loop_
_entity.id
_entity.type
_entity.pdbx_description
1 polymer ?
#
loop_
_entity_poly.entity_id
_entity_poly.type
_entity_poly.pdbx_seq_one_letter_code
_entity_poly.pdbx_strand_id
1 'polypeptide(L)'
;MAINSAPESSLLSLIYRSYPTAVSPDATETDLLTVSPKIFPQTTFSAPEEADIKQWLGTISGLQGALTKDDKPVITNILGQLNGHLATRTTILGTKPSVADISAYALLAPVVEKWSPEERTGEQGYHHIVRHIDFVQNSRLFALQIPEEEKIAIDVNDVRFVPKPVDPKEEKERKKKEKAAAQNAGAAAEGKPLVVGKGKPEAAAKEETPTATQAEGKPKKEKKEKKEKQPRAKPAPASASPPSPCVIDLRVGHILRAVNHPNADSLYVSTIDCGDAPGSDNTSLDEETGKTVRTVCSGLNGLVPLEEMQGRKIVAVCNLKPVTMRGIKSAAMVLAASPRVAEGEDSHSGPVELVTPPTDAPAGSRVYFEGWNDAEPEKVLNPKKKVWETYQPGFTTTENLEVAFDVSAVPAVQGQEGKPALGKLVTEGGLCTVKSLKGATVR
;
A
#
# COMPACT_ATOMS: atom_id res chain seq x y z
N MET A 1 28.52 -46.03 -9.19
CA MET A 1 28.11 -45.10 -8.12
C MET A 1 28.61 -43.72 -8.51
N ALA A 2 27.93 -43.07 -9.46
CA ALA A 2 28.21 -41.69 -9.84
C ALA A 2 27.21 -40.82 -9.10
N ILE A 3 27.68 -40.11 -8.08
CA ILE A 3 26.92 -39.07 -7.40
C ILE A 3 26.81 -37.89 -8.36
N ASN A 4 25.69 -37.78 -9.08
CA ASN A 4 25.33 -36.57 -9.81
C ASN A 4 24.96 -35.50 -8.78
N SER A 5 25.95 -34.73 -8.31
CA SER A 5 25.68 -33.39 -7.80
C SER A 5 25.45 -32.48 -9.00
N ALA A 6 24.19 -32.11 -9.25
CA ALA A 6 23.88 -31.05 -10.19
C ALA A 6 24.70 -29.79 -9.82
N PRO A 7 25.26 -29.04 -10.79
CA PRO A 7 25.99 -27.82 -10.48
C PRO A 7 25.02 -26.81 -9.87
N GLU A 8 25.29 -26.32 -8.66
CA GLU A 8 24.62 -25.14 -8.10
C GLU A 8 24.73 -24.02 -9.14
N SER A 9 23.63 -23.64 -9.79
CA SER A 9 23.66 -22.62 -10.83
C SER A 9 24.06 -21.30 -10.18
N SER A 10 25.33 -20.91 -10.30
CA SER A 10 25.80 -19.61 -9.82
C SER A 10 24.94 -18.51 -10.43
N LEU A 11 24.73 -17.41 -9.70
CA LEU A 11 23.94 -16.26 -10.18
C LEU A 11 24.31 -15.82 -11.60
N LEU A 12 25.61 -15.86 -11.92
CA LEU A 12 26.14 -15.57 -13.26
C LEU A 12 25.65 -16.57 -14.32
N SER A 13 25.70 -17.87 -14.02
CA SER A 13 25.22 -18.91 -14.96
C SER A 13 23.72 -18.78 -15.22
N LEU A 14 22.93 -18.48 -14.18
CA LEU A 14 21.49 -18.27 -14.29
C LEU A 14 21.17 -17.04 -15.14
N ILE A 15 21.87 -15.92 -14.91
CA ILE A 15 21.69 -14.69 -15.70
C ILE A 15 22.15 -14.90 -17.14
N TYR A 16 23.30 -15.53 -17.39
CA TYR A 16 23.81 -15.76 -18.73
C TYR A 16 22.84 -16.62 -19.56
N ARG A 17 22.32 -17.69 -18.95
CA ARG A 17 21.38 -18.59 -19.61
C ARG A 17 20.02 -17.93 -19.87
N SER A 18 19.53 -17.13 -18.92
CA SER A 18 18.21 -16.50 -19.01
C SER A 18 18.21 -15.23 -19.86
N TYR A 19 19.33 -14.49 -19.86
CA TYR A 19 19.47 -13.18 -20.51
C TYR A 19 20.83 -13.07 -21.21
N PRO A 20 21.06 -13.83 -22.30
CA PRO A 20 22.37 -13.89 -22.97
C PRO A 20 22.83 -12.55 -23.54
N THR A 21 21.91 -11.59 -23.77
CA THR A 21 22.23 -10.25 -24.27
C THR A 21 22.52 -9.24 -23.15
N ALA A 22 22.25 -9.59 -21.88
CA ALA A 22 22.38 -8.66 -20.76
C ALA A 22 23.80 -8.63 -20.17
N VAL A 23 24.55 -9.73 -20.32
CA VAL A 23 25.90 -9.92 -19.76
C VAL A 23 26.85 -10.40 -20.86
N SER A 24 28.10 -9.90 -20.87
CA SER A 24 29.13 -10.36 -21.81
C SER A 24 29.52 -11.81 -21.52
N PRO A 25 29.73 -12.68 -22.52
CA PRO A 25 30.23 -14.05 -22.32
C PRO A 25 31.55 -14.14 -21.55
N ASP A 26 32.37 -13.08 -21.61
CA ASP A 26 33.69 -13.01 -20.97
C ASP A 26 33.65 -12.36 -19.56
N ALA A 27 32.46 -12.02 -19.04
CA ALA A 27 32.33 -11.34 -17.76
C ALA A 27 32.56 -12.29 -16.58
N THR A 28 33.61 -12.05 -15.79
CA THR A 28 33.90 -12.79 -14.56
C THR A 28 33.15 -12.24 -13.33
N GLU A 29 32.73 -10.98 -13.38
CA GLU A 29 31.91 -10.32 -12.37
C GLU A 29 30.81 -9.52 -13.06
N THR A 30 29.60 -9.53 -12.51
CA THR A 30 28.49 -8.74 -13.03
C THR A 30 28.17 -7.61 -12.08
N ASP A 31 28.27 -6.36 -12.56
CA ASP A 31 27.65 -5.23 -11.86
C ASP A 31 26.13 -5.33 -12.04
N LEU A 32 25.49 -6.02 -11.09
CA LEU A 32 24.07 -6.34 -11.10
C LEU A 32 23.20 -5.08 -11.25
N LEU A 33 23.63 -3.92 -10.72
CA LEU A 33 22.91 -2.66 -10.86
C LEU A 33 22.84 -2.19 -12.31
N THR A 34 23.95 -2.30 -13.05
CA THR A 34 23.99 -1.91 -14.48
C THR A 34 23.28 -2.90 -15.40
N VAL A 35 23.08 -4.13 -14.94
CA VAL A 35 22.43 -5.20 -15.70
C VAL A 35 20.92 -5.22 -15.50
N SER A 36 20.42 -4.71 -14.37
CA SER A 36 18.98 -4.66 -14.06
C SER A 36 18.13 -4.02 -15.19
N PRO A 37 18.51 -2.86 -15.79
CA PRO A 37 17.75 -2.28 -16.90
C PRO A 37 17.80 -3.10 -18.19
N LYS A 38 18.84 -3.92 -18.39
CA LYS A 38 18.95 -4.81 -19.56
C LYS A 38 18.09 -6.05 -19.42
N ILE A 39 17.98 -6.57 -18.20
CA ILE A 39 17.11 -7.71 -17.87
C ILE A 39 15.64 -7.27 -17.90
N PHE A 40 15.34 -6.08 -17.37
CA PHE A 40 13.98 -5.54 -17.28
C PHE A 40 13.85 -4.22 -18.07
N PRO A 41 13.89 -4.26 -19.42
CA PRO A 41 13.88 -3.04 -20.25
C PRO A 41 12.59 -2.23 -20.13
N GLN A 42 11.49 -2.86 -19.70
CA GLN A 42 10.20 -2.21 -19.49
C GLN A 42 10.04 -1.61 -18.08
N THR A 43 11.04 -1.78 -17.20
CA THR A 43 10.99 -1.32 -15.82
C THR A 43 11.96 -0.16 -15.61
N THR A 44 11.43 1.01 -15.32
CA THR A 44 12.25 2.18 -14.91
C THR A 44 12.37 2.23 -13.38
N PHE A 45 13.61 2.38 -12.91
CA PHE A 45 13.93 2.53 -11.50
C PHE A 45 14.20 4.00 -11.18
N SER A 46 13.57 4.51 -10.12
CA SER A 46 13.87 5.82 -9.56
C SER A 46 15.12 5.75 -8.66
N ALA A 47 15.78 6.88 -8.41
CA ALA A 47 16.98 6.91 -7.56
C ALA A 47 16.80 6.26 -6.16
N PRO A 48 15.64 6.42 -5.47
CA PRO A 48 15.38 5.67 -4.24
C PRO A 48 15.30 4.15 -4.44
N GLU A 49 14.69 3.69 -5.54
CA GLU A 49 14.57 2.26 -5.84
C GLU A 49 15.92 1.65 -6.20
N GLU A 50 16.79 2.37 -6.92
CA GLU A 50 18.17 1.94 -7.18
C GLU A 50 18.99 1.82 -5.88
N ALA A 51 18.80 2.73 -4.94
CA ALA A 51 19.41 2.66 -3.61
C ALA A 51 18.90 1.43 -2.83
N ASP A 52 17.60 1.14 -2.88
CA ASP A 52 17.01 -0.05 -2.28
C ASP A 52 17.56 -1.34 -2.90
N ILE A 53 17.67 -1.42 -4.24
CA ILE A 53 18.30 -2.56 -4.94
C ILE A 53 19.72 -2.76 -4.41
N LYS A 54 20.53 -1.70 -4.37
CA LYS A 54 21.92 -1.77 -3.91
C LYS A 54 22.02 -2.25 -2.47
N GLN A 55 21.13 -1.76 -1.59
CA GLN A 55 21.07 -2.20 -0.21
C GLN A 55 20.76 -3.71 -0.11
N TRP A 56 19.74 -4.20 -0.81
CA TRP A 56 19.36 -5.61 -0.78
C TRP A 56 20.42 -6.52 -1.38
N LEU A 57 21.09 -6.11 -2.47
CA LEU A 57 22.24 -6.84 -3.01
C LEU A 57 23.36 -6.95 -1.97
N GLY A 58 23.63 -5.88 -1.22
CA GLY A 58 24.57 -5.91 -0.09
C GLY A 58 24.14 -6.88 1.02
N THR A 59 22.86 -6.89 1.39
CA THR A 59 22.30 -7.83 2.37
C THR A 59 22.43 -9.29 1.90
N ILE A 60 22.14 -9.57 0.63
CA ILE A 60 22.26 -10.91 0.02
C ILE A 60 23.72 -11.36 -0.03
N SER A 61 24.64 -10.47 -0.41
CA SER A 61 26.09 -10.74 -0.36
C SER A 61 26.57 -11.03 1.06
N GLY A 62 26.07 -10.28 2.05
CA GLY A 62 26.30 -10.54 3.47
C GLY A 62 25.80 -11.92 3.91
N LEU A 63 24.61 -12.33 3.45
CA LEU A 63 24.06 -13.66 3.72
C LEU A 63 24.93 -14.76 3.09
N GLN A 64 25.40 -14.58 1.85
CA GLN A 64 26.31 -15.54 1.20
C GLN A 64 27.60 -15.71 2.00
N GLY A 65 28.16 -14.60 2.51
CA GLY A 65 29.33 -14.64 3.39
C GLY A 65 29.06 -15.35 4.72
N ALA A 66 27.87 -15.15 5.30
CA ALA A 66 27.47 -15.80 6.54
C ALA A 66 27.21 -17.31 6.36
N LEU A 67 26.56 -17.71 5.26
CA LEU A 67 26.34 -19.12 4.89
C LEU A 67 27.66 -19.86 4.69
N THR A 68 28.63 -19.24 3.99
CA THR A 68 29.97 -19.82 3.80
C THR A 68 30.71 -20.04 5.13
N LYS A 69 30.43 -19.20 6.14
CA LYS A 69 31.05 -19.26 7.48
C LYS A 69 30.24 -20.04 8.52
N ASP A 70 29.06 -20.55 8.15
CA ASP A 70 28.06 -21.12 9.07
C ASP A 70 27.73 -20.21 10.28
N ASP A 71 27.66 -18.90 10.05
CA ASP A 71 27.33 -17.92 11.11
C ASP A 71 25.82 -17.87 11.37
N LYS A 72 25.33 -18.84 12.15
CA LYS A 72 23.89 -19.04 12.40
C LYS A 72 23.16 -17.81 12.94
N PRO A 73 23.69 -17.02 13.89
CA PRO A 73 23.05 -15.78 14.34
C PRO A 73 22.85 -14.78 13.21
N VAL A 74 23.85 -14.57 12.35
CA VAL A 74 23.77 -13.62 11.24
C VAL A 74 22.82 -14.14 10.17
N ILE A 75 22.88 -15.43 9.83
CA ILE A 75 21.97 -16.09 8.90
C ILE A 75 20.51 -15.90 9.35
N THR A 76 20.21 -16.25 10.60
CA THR A 76 18.86 -16.14 11.17
C THR A 76 18.36 -14.69 11.15
N ASN A 77 19.21 -13.73 11.48
CA ASN A 77 18.85 -12.31 11.45
C ASN A 77 18.53 -11.84 10.02
N ILE A 78 19.38 -12.17 9.04
CA ILE A 78 19.15 -11.74 7.65
C ILE A 78 17.92 -12.43 7.05
N LEU A 79 17.74 -13.73 7.29
CA LEU A 79 16.55 -14.46 6.85
C LEU A 79 15.28 -13.88 7.48
N GLY A 80 15.31 -13.54 8.77
CA GLY A 80 14.21 -12.87 9.45
C GLY A 80 13.88 -11.50 8.85
N GLN A 81 14.91 -10.68 8.56
CA GLN A 81 14.74 -9.38 7.90
C GLN A 81 14.14 -9.52 6.50
N LEU A 82 14.64 -10.44 5.68
CA LEU A 82 14.15 -10.68 4.34
C LEU A 82 12.70 -11.21 4.37
N ASN A 83 12.42 -12.20 5.22
CA ASN A 83 11.08 -12.77 5.38
C ASN A 83 10.06 -11.71 5.84
N GLY A 84 10.45 -10.85 6.78
CA GLY A 84 9.62 -9.73 7.23
C GLY A 84 9.41 -8.68 6.14
N HIS A 85 10.45 -8.37 5.35
CA HIS A 85 10.37 -7.42 4.23
C HIS A 85 9.43 -7.91 3.11
N LEU A 86 9.45 -9.22 2.84
CA LEU A 86 8.60 -9.90 1.86
C LEU A 86 7.16 -10.14 2.33
N ALA A 87 6.85 -9.90 3.60
CA ALA A 87 5.51 -10.12 4.15
C ALA A 87 4.41 -9.28 3.48
N THR A 88 4.77 -8.12 2.94
CA THR A 88 3.83 -7.17 2.31
C THR A 88 4.17 -6.88 0.85
N ARG A 89 5.08 -7.66 0.26
CA ARG A 89 5.69 -7.37 -1.03
C ARG A 89 5.80 -8.61 -1.91
N THR A 90 5.38 -8.52 -3.16
CA THR A 90 5.49 -9.62 -4.12
C THR A 90 6.95 -9.86 -4.52
N THR A 91 7.68 -8.79 -4.83
CA THR A 91 9.12 -8.73 -5.13
C THR A 91 9.88 -7.97 -4.03
N ILE A 92 11.20 -7.95 -4.08
CA ILE A 92 12.02 -7.15 -3.15
C ILE A 92 11.67 -5.66 -3.22
N LEU A 93 11.28 -5.14 -4.39
CA LEU A 93 10.83 -3.75 -4.56
C LEU A 93 9.30 -3.57 -4.49
N GLY A 94 8.58 -4.50 -3.87
CA GLY A 94 7.12 -4.42 -3.76
C GLY A 94 6.43 -5.15 -4.90
N THR A 95 6.28 -4.48 -6.05
CA THR A 95 5.63 -5.05 -7.24
C THR A 95 6.51 -5.04 -8.49
N LYS A 96 7.61 -4.28 -8.48
CA LYS A 96 8.56 -4.21 -9.60
C LYS A 96 9.60 -5.33 -9.50
N PRO A 97 9.87 -6.09 -10.58
CA PRO A 97 10.97 -7.05 -10.58
C PRO A 97 12.31 -6.33 -10.64
N SER A 98 13.33 -6.93 -10.02
CA SER A 98 14.70 -6.42 -10.06
C SER A 98 15.72 -7.53 -10.02
N VAL A 99 16.97 -7.20 -10.33
CA VAL A 99 18.09 -8.15 -10.20
C VAL A 99 18.27 -8.65 -8.76
N ALA A 100 17.81 -7.91 -7.75
CA ALA A 100 17.87 -8.34 -6.36
C ALA A 100 17.02 -9.59 -6.12
N ASP A 101 15.87 -9.72 -6.81
CA ASP A 101 15.00 -10.89 -6.71
C ASP A 101 15.71 -12.15 -7.26
N ILE A 102 16.34 -12.01 -8.43
CA ILE A 102 17.12 -13.09 -9.07
C ILE A 102 18.32 -13.46 -8.19
N SER A 103 18.98 -12.47 -7.59
CA SER A 103 20.12 -12.68 -6.69
C SER A 103 19.71 -13.40 -5.41
N ALA A 104 18.57 -13.02 -4.83
CA ALA A 104 18.01 -13.70 -3.66
C ALA A 104 17.63 -15.15 -4.02
N TYR A 105 16.99 -15.37 -5.17
CA TYR A 105 16.66 -16.71 -5.66
C TYR A 105 17.89 -17.59 -5.82
N ALA A 106 18.91 -17.14 -6.56
CA ALA A 106 20.11 -17.92 -6.82
C ALA A 106 20.85 -18.34 -5.54
N LEU A 107 20.81 -17.52 -4.49
CA LEU A 107 21.43 -17.85 -3.21
C LEU A 107 20.55 -18.75 -2.34
N LEU A 108 19.26 -18.44 -2.23
CA LEU A 108 18.37 -19.06 -1.24
C LEU A 108 17.73 -20.34 -1.74
N ALA A 109 17.59 -20.53 -3.05
CA ALA A 109 17.00 -21.74 -3.61
C ALA A 109 17.62 -23.05 -3.05
N PRO A 110 18.95 -23.27 -3.13
CA PRO A 110 19.57 -24.47 -2.56
C PRO A 110 19.52 -24.55 -1.03
N VAL A 111 19.27 -23.43 -0.35
CA VAL A 111 19.10 -23.38 1.12
C VAL A 111 17.68 -23.82 1.49
N VAL A 112 16.68 -23.28 0.82
CA VAL A 112 15.25 -23.59 1.02
C VAL A 112 14.94 -25.04 0.67
N GLU A 113 15.60 -25.59 -0.35
CA GLU A 113 15.48 -27.00 -0.71
C GLU A 113 15.78 -27.92 0.49
N LYS A 114 16.74 -27.54 1.34
CA LYS A 114 17.17 -28.31 2.52
C LYS A 114 16.33 -28.06 3.78
N TRP A 115 15.43 -27.07 3.77
CA TRP A 115 14.59 -26.76 4.93
C TRP A 115 13.53 -27.82 5.19
N SER A 116 13.25 -28.05 6.48
CA SER A 116 12.11 -28.86 6.91
C SER A 116 10.77 -28.19 6.59
N PRO A 117 9.65 -28.94 6.59
CA PRO A 117 8.31 -28.35 6.47
C PRO A 117 8.05 -27.26 7.52
N GLU A 118 8.56 -27.42 8.75
CA GLU A 118 8.43 -26.43 9.82
C GLU A 118 9.21 -25.14 9.54
N GLU A 119 10.42 -25.25 8.99
CA GLU A 119 11.23 -24.08 8.59
C GLU A 119 10.62 -23.36 7.38
N ARG A 120 9.92 -24.08 6.49
CA ARG A 120 9.24 -23.52 5.33
C ARG A 120 7.91 -22.84 5.71
N THR A 121 6.96 -23.59 6.27
CA THR A 121 5.56 -23.17 6.46
C THR A 121 5.06 -23.25 7.90
N GLY A 122 5.95 -23.51 8.87
CA GLY A 122 5.62 -23.50 10.31
C GLY A 122 5.40 -22.09 10.87
N GLU A 123 4.99 -22.03 12.14
CA GLU A 123 4.63 -20.77 12.83
C GLU A 123 5.79 -19.76 12.88
N GLN A 124 7.01 -20.25 13.06
CA GLN A 124 8.24 -19.45 13.04
C GLN A 124 9.03 -19.63 11.73
N GLY A 125 8.40 -20.22 10.71
CA GLY A 125 9.03 -20.49 9.42
C GLY A 125 9.13 -19.27 8.52
N TYR A 126 9.92 -19.40 7.46
CA TYR A 126 10.20 -18.33 6.49
C TYR A 126 9.26 -18.39 5.27
N HIS A 127 7.94 -18.46 5.53
CA HIS A 127 6.91 -18.68 4.50
C HIS A 127 6.91 -17.62 3.38
N HIS A 128 7.28 -16.36 3.67
CA HIS A 128 7.35 -15.33 2.62
C HIS A 128 8.57 -15.49 1.72
N ILE A 129 9.67 -16.04 2.24
CA ILE A 129 10.83 -16.43 1.44
C ILE A 129 10.46 -17.60 0.53
N VAL A 130 9.84 -18.65 1.07
CA VAL A 130 9.41 -19.81 0.26
C VAL A 130 8.48 -19.37 -0.87
N ARG A 131 7.49 -18.53 -0.58
CA ARG A 131 6.61 -17.91 -1.60
C ARG A 131 7.39 -17.12 -2.64
N HIS A 132 8.37 -16.32 -2.23
CA HIS A 132 9.16 -15.50 -3.16
C HIS A 132 10.00 -16.37 -4.09
N ILE A 133 10.62 -17.43 -3.57
CA ILE A 133 11.41 -18.38 -4.35
C ILE A 133 10.54 -19.10 -5.39
N ASP A 134 9.37 -19.61 -4.98
CA ASP A 134 8.40 -20.21 -5.90
C ASP A 134 7.96 -19.23 -7.00
N PHE A 135 7.66 -17.99 -6.60
CA PHE A 135 7.29 -16.94 -7.53
C PHE A 135 8.41 -16.63 -8.53
N VAL A 136 9.66 -16.52 -8.10
CA VAL A 136 10.78 -16.18 -9.00
C VAL A 136 11.05 -17.29 -10.03
N GLN A 137 11.02 -18.58 -9.63
CA GLN A 137 11.29 -19.69 -10.55
C GLN A 137 10.17 -19.96 -11.56
N ASN A 138 8.90 -19.63 -11.22
CA ASN A 138 7.73 -19.95 -12.05
C ASN A 138 7.13 -18.75 -12.78
N SER A 139 7.45 -17.52 -12.39
CA SER A 139 6.83 -16.33 -12.97
C SER A 139 7.44 -15.93 -14.32
N ARG A 140 6.56 -15.67 -15.29
CA ARG A 140 6.92 -15.05 -16.58
C ARG A 140 7.53 -13.66 -16.43
N LEU A 141 7.35 -13.02 -15.28
CA LEU A 141 7.92 -11.70 -14.99
C LEU A 141 9.45 -11.72 -15.01
N PHE A 142 10.05 -12.82 -14.54
CA PHE A 142 11.49 -13.02 -14.61
C PHE A 142 11.88 -13.77 -15.89
N ALA A 143 11.05 -14.71 -16.37
CA ALA A 143 11.37 -15.50 -17.56
C ALA A 143 12.73 -16.23 -17.46
N LEU A 144 13.07 -16.68 -16.25
CA LEU A 144 14.30 -17.42 -15.99
C LEU A 144 14.29 -18.77 -16.71
N GLN A 145 15.41 -19.12 -17.32
CA GLN A 145 15.61 -20.39 -18.01
C GLN A 145 16.21 -21.41 -17.03
N ILE A 146 15.38 -21.95 -16.14
CA ILE A 146 15.77 -22.93 -15.12
C ILE A 146 15.30 -24.33 -15.59
N PRO A 147 16.17 -25.35 -15.68
CA PRO A 147 15.75 -26.74 -15.90
C PRO A 147 14.77 -27.20 -14.83
N GLU A 148 13.88 -28.13 -15.17
CA GLU A 148 12.92 -28.65 -14.20
C GLU A 148 13.64 -29.37 -13.04
N GLU A 149 14.82 -29.93 -13.28
CA GLU A 149 15.64 -30.62 -12.28
C GLU A 149 16.33 -29.67 -11.29
N GLU A 150 16.50 -28.38 -11.64
CA GLU A 150 17.08 -27.36 -10.77
C GLU A 150 16.01 -26.54 -10.03
N LYS A 151 14.74 -26.70 -10.39
CA LYS A 151 13.64 -26.04 -9.66
C LYS A 151 13.41 -26.72 -8.33
N ILE A 152 13.09 -25.91 -7.33
CA ILE A 152 12.74 -26.43 -6.02
C ILE A 152 11.28 -26.88 -6.06
N ALA A 153 11.04 -28.13 -5.72
CA ALA A 153 9.70 -28.62 -5.44
C ALA A 153 9.16 -27.98 -4.17
N ILE A 154 8.17 -27.10 -4.33
CA ILE A 154 7.45 -26.45 -3.23
C ILE A 154 6.00 -26.96 -3.28
N ASP A 155 5.62 -27.76 -2.28
CA ASP A 155 4.24 -28.19 -2.12
C ASP A 155 3.43 -27.05 -1.49
N VAL A 156 2.59 -26.42 -2.30
CA VAL A 156 1.70 -25.32 -1.87
C VAL A 156 0.62 -25.76 -0.89
N ASN A 157 0.36 -27.06 -0.77
CA ASN A 157 -0.64 -27.61 0.16
C ASN A 157 -0.04 -28.01 1.51
N ASP A 158 1.28 -28.13 1.63
CA ASP A 158 1.95 -28.46 2.90
C ASP A 158 2.14 -27.21 3.78
N VAL A 159 1.01 -26.69 4.27
CA VAL A 159 0.96 -25.52 5.15
C VAL A 159 0.83 -25.95 6.60
N ARG A 160 1.93 -25.90 7.35
CA ARG A 160 1.99 -26.31 8.77
C ARG A 160 1.35 -25.30 9.72
N PHE A 161 1.39 -24.02 9.37
CA PHE A 161 0.77 -22.95 10.12
C PHE A 161 0.10 -21.96 9.19
N VAL A 162 -1.19 -21.72 9.42
CA VAL A 162 -1.93 -20.63 8.79
C VAL A 162 -1.99 -19.49 9.80
N PRO A 163 -1.30 -18.35 9.57
CA PRO A 163 -1.42 -17.19 10.43
C PRO A 163 -2.89 -16.78 10.52
N LYS A 164 -3.44 -16.73 11.74
CA LYS A 164 -4.78 -16.20 11.95
C LYS A 164 -4.85 -14.78 11.38
N PRO A 165 -5.96 -14.38 10.72
CA PRO A 165 -6.14 -13.01 10.27
C PRO A 165 -5.91 -12.07 11.46
N VAL A 166 -4.82 -11.32 11.42
CA VAL A 166 -4.43 -10.47 12.55
C VAL A 166 -5.38 -9.28 12.55
N ASP A 167 -6.11 -9.10 13.64
CA ASP A 167 -6.86 -7.88 13.88
C ASP A 167 -5.92 -6.68 13.68
N PRO A 168 -6.27 -5.66 12.88
CA PRO A 168 -5.39 -4.51 12.59
C PRO A 168 -4.88 -3.79 13.86
N LYS A 169 -5.59 -3.98 14.98
CA LYS A 169 -5.24 -3.49 16.32
C LYS A 169 -4.09 -4.30 16.95
N GLU A 170 -4.10 -5.62 16.81
CA GLU A 170 -3.08 -6.53 17.33
C GLU A 170 -1.78 -6.46 16.52
N GLU A 171 -1.86 -6.30 15.20
CA GLU A 171 -0.67 -6.08 14.36
C GLU A 171 0.03 -4.76 14.72
N LYS A 172 -0.75 -3.72 15.02
CA LYS A 172 -0.24 -2.42 15.47
C LYS A 172 0.38 -2.50 16.87
N GLU A 173 -0.21 -3.29 17.77
CA GLU A 173 0.35 -3.61 19.08
C GLU A 173 1.65 -4.41 18.97
N ARG A 174 1.69 -5.44 18.10
CA ARG A 174 2.87 -6.27 17.86
C ARG A 174 4.00 -5.48 17.21
N LYS A 175 3.73 -4.68 16.17
CA LYS A 175 4.71 -3.75 15.58
C LYS A 175 5.22 -2.72 16.59
N LYS A 176 4.38 -2.28 17.53
CA LYS A 176 4.79 -1.39 18.62
C LYS A 176 5.66 -2.11 19.65
N LYS A 177 5.34 -3.37 19.98
CA LYS A 177 6.14 -4.23 20.88
C LYS A 177 7.47 -4.65 20.27
N GLU A 178 7.52 -5.04 19.00
CA GLU A 178 8.75 -5.35 18.26
C GLU A 178 9.65 -4.11 18.14
N LYS A 179 9.07 -2.92 17.85
CA LYS A 179 9.82 -1.67 17.82
C LYS A 179 10.35 -1.25 19.20
N ALA A 180 9.61 -1.55 20.27
CA ALA A 180 10.07 -1.34 21.65
C ALA A 180 11.14 -2.35 22.08
N ALA A 181 11.04 -3.62 21.65
CA ALA A 181 12.04 -4.65 21.91
C ALA A 181 13.36 -4.35 21.17
N ALA A 182 13.29 -3.89 19.92
CA ALA A 182 14.46 -3.44 19.15
C ALA A 182 15.13 -2.20 19.76
N GLN A 183 14.37 -1.33 20.44
CA GLN A 183 14.93 -0.17 21.15
C GLN A 183 15.58 -0.56 22.49
N ASN A 184 15.13 -1.63 23.14
CA ASN A 184 15.69 -2.10 24.41
C ASN A 184 16.90 -3.04 24.25
N ALA A 185 17.06 -3.70 23.09
CA ALA A 185 18.25 -4.50 22.80
C ALA A 185 19.51 -3.65 22.52
N GLY A 186 19.36 -2.34 22.27
CA GLY A 186 20.47 -1.41 22.05
C GLY A 186 21.13 -0.85 23.32
N ALA A 187 20.71 -1.28 24.52
CA ALA A 187 21.15 -0.67 25.79
C ALA A 187 22.00 -1.58 26.69
N ALA A 188 22.44 -2.77 26.22
CA ALA A 188 23.28 -3.66 27.01
C ALA A 188 24.35 -4.38 26.16
N ALA A 189 25.35 -3.63 25.70
CA ALA A 189 26.70 -4.12 25.44
C ALA A 189 27.66 -2.93 25.27
N GLU A 190 28.23 -2.45 26.39
CA GLU A 190 29.43 -1.63 26.34
C GLU A 190 30.61 -2.48 25.85
N GLY A 191 31.20 -2.08 24.72
CA GLY A 191 32.33 -2.79 24.11
C GLY A 191 32.92 -2.07 22.90
N LYS A 192 33.45 -0.86 23.11
CA LYS A 192 34.42 -0.12 22.26
C LYS A 192 34.05 0.17 20.79
N PRO A 193 33.83 1.44 20.40
CA PRO A 193 34.20 1.92 19.08
C PRO A 193 35.63 2.46 19.13
N LEU A 194 36.56 1.76 18.49
CA LEU A 194 37.88 2.30 18.12
C LEU A 194 37.67 3.35 17.02
N VAL A 195 37.88 4.61 17.38
CA VAL A 195 38.17 5.71 16.45
C VAL A 195 39.69 5.91 16.44
N VAL A 196 40.34 5.83 15.26
CA VAL A 196 41.46 6.69 14.76
C VAL A 196 41.60 6.30 13.28
N GLY A 197 41.70 7.15 12.25
CA GLY A 197 42.06 8.56 12.06
C GLY A 197 42.92 8.61 10.78
N LYS A 198 42.65 9.46 9.79
CA LYS A 198 42.83 10.93 9.71
C LYS A 198 44.12 11.26 8.94
N GLY A 199 44.02 12.17 7.98
CA GLY A 199 45.15 12.82 7.33
C GLY A 199 44.79 14.24 6.89
N LYS A 200 44.93 15.18 7.82
CA LYS A 200 45.08 16.62 7.55
C LYS A 200 46.58 16.92 7.62
N PRO A 201 47.09 17.97 6.95
CA PRO A 201 48.14 18.77 7.58
C PRO A 201 47.71 20.23 7.83
N GLU A 202 48.07 20.67 9.03
CA GLU A 202 48.31 22.02 9.55
C GLU A 202 49.33 22.81 8.69
N ALA A 203 49.59 24.12 8.78
CA ALA A 203 49.34 25.18 9.77
C ALA A 203 49.62 26.58 9.13
N ALA A 204 49.29 27.63 9.90
CA ALA A 204 50.10 28.85 10.13
C ALA A 204 49.50 30.24 9.76
N ALA A 205 49.18 30.98 10.83
CA ALA A 205 49.65 32.34 11.16
C ALA A 205 48.98 33.63 10.58
N LYS A 206 48.43 34.40 11.55
CA LYS A 206 48.65 35.83 11.86
C LYS A 206 47.99 36.98 11.03
N GLU A 207 47.23 37.78 11.79
CA GLU A 207 47.27 39.26 11.94
C GLU A 207 47.14 40.19 10.72
N GLU A 208 46.06 40.98 10.66
CA GLU A 208 46.05 42.46 10.84
C GLU A 208 44.73 43.10 10.37
N THR A 209 44.12 43.89 11.25
CA THR A 209 43.19 44.99 10.89
C THR A 209 43.99 46.25 10.59
N PRO A 210 43.43 47.20 9.81
CA PRO A 210 43.11 48.46 10.46
C PRO A 210 41.78 49.09 10.04
N THR A 211 41.12 49.65 11.05
CA THR A 211 40.03 50.62 11.04
C THR A 211 40.50 52.03 10.66
N ALA A 212 39.64 52.84 10.03
CA ALA A 212 39.20 54.17 10.53
C ALA A 212 38.54 55.03 9.43
N THR A 213 37.34 55.56 9.66
CA THR A 213 37.14 57.01 9.90
C THR A 213 35.70 57.33 10.35
N GLN A 214 35.64 58.25 11.31
CA GLN A 214 34.46 58.82 11.97
C GLN A 214 33.92 60.05 11.20
N ALA A 215 32.65 60.42 11.39
CA ALA A 215 32.24 61.77 11.84
C ALA A 215 30.71 61.89 12.00
N GLU A 216 30.32 62.62 13.05
CA GLU A 216 29.00 62.77 13.67
C GLU A 216 28.07 63.82 13.01
N GLY A 217 26.75 63.77 13.29
CA GLY A 217 25.83 64.88 12.99
C GLY A 217 24.32 64.72 13.32
N LYS A 218 23.94 64.70 14.61
CA LYS A 218 22.72 65.33 15.23
C LYS A 218 21.26 64.88 14.81
N PRO A 219 20.16 65.22 15.54
CA PRO A 219 19.38 64.20 16.29
C PRO A 219 17.82 64.18 16.12
N LYS A 220 17.22 63.05 16.54
CA LYS A 220 15.90 62.86 17.24
C LYS A 220 14.55 62.95 16.49
N LYS A 221 13.98 61.77 16.17
CA LYS A 221 12.57 61.27 16.19
C LYS A 221 12.52 60.10 15.17
N GLU A 222 12.06 58.88 15.40
CA GLU A 222 10.99 58.31 16.23
C GLU A 222 11.33 56.86 16.63
N LYS A 223 10.71 56.44 17.73
CA LYS A 223 10.88 55.17 18.42
C LYS A 223 9.97 54.10 17.77
N LYS A 224 10.54 53.01 17.26
CA LYS A 224 9.81 51.73 17.12
C LYS A 224 10.69 50.58 17.59
N GLU A 225 10.31 50.08 18.76
CA GLU A 225 10.97 49.01 19.49
C GLU A 225 10.90 47.67 18.75
N LYS A 226 12.02 46.97 18.82
CA LYS A 226 12.21 45.54 18.67
C LYS A 226 11.30 44.80 19.66
N LYS A 227 10.53 43.81 19.23
CA LYS A 227 10.12 42.73 20.14
C LYS A 227 9.98 41.37 19.46
N GLU A 228 10.89 40.50 19.89
CA GLU A 228 10.76 39.07 20.19
C GLU A 228 9.77 38.21 19.39
N LYS A 229 10.34 37.16 18.80
CA LYS A 229 9.68 35.88 18.51
C LYS A 229 8.86 35.45 19.73
N GLN A 230 7.53 35.51 19.59
CA GLN A 230 6.60 34.84 20.48
C GLN A 230 6.58 33.33 20.23
N PRO A 231 6.24 32.53 21.26
CA PRO A 231 6.20 31.08 21.20
C PRO A 231 5.14 30.62 20.20
N ARG A 232 5.47 29.55 19.48
CA ARG A 232 4.57 28.88 18.54
C ARG A 232 3.27 28.50 19.26
N ALA A 233 2.18 29.19 18.95
CA ALA A 233 0.86 28.89 19.46
C ALA A 233 0.48 27.44 19.12
N LYS A 234 -0.09 26.73 20.09
CA LYS A 234 -0.84 25.49 19.84
C LYS A 234 -1.89 25.79 18.76
N PRO A 235 -2.17 24.86 17.82
CA PRO A 235 -3.22 25.07 16.84
C PRO A 235 -4.54 25.34 17.57
N ALA A 236 -5.22 26.41 17.20
CA ALA A 236 -6.57 26.69 17.67
C ALA A 236 -7.50 25.52 17.29
N PRO A 237 -8.48 25.18 18.13
CA PRO A 237 -9.49 24.19 17.79
C PRO A 237 -10.23 24.66 16.53
N ALA A 238 -10.23 23.81 15.49
CA ALA A 238 -11.04 24.05 14.31
C ALA A 238 -12.49 24.25 14.74
N SER A 239 -13.12 25.31 14.25
CA SER A 239 -14.55 25.56 14.42
C SER A 239 -15.33 24.30 14.03
N ALA A 240 -16.01 23.68 15.00
CA ALA A 240 -16.82 22.50 14.75
C ALA A 240 -18.01 22.89 13.87
N SER A 241 -17.88 22.68 12.56
CA SER A 241 -19.06 22.58 11.69
C SER A 241 -19.95 21.47 12.24
N PRO A 242 -21.29 21.61 12.18
CA PRO A 242 -22.19 20.60 12.68
C PRO A 242 -21.88 19.24 12.04
N PRO A 243 -21.95 18.13 12.80
CA PRO A 243 -21.74 16.79 12.26
C PRO A 243 -22.73 16.56 11.11
N SER A 244 -22.22 16.15 9.96
CA SER A 244 -23.00 15.95 8.75
C SER A 244 -22.39 14.81 7.92
N PRO A 245 -23.20 13.92 7.31
CA PRO A 245 -22.71 12.89 6.40
C PRO A 245 -22.12 13.47 5.09
N CYS A 246 -22.39 14.74 4.77
CA CYS A 246 -21.84 15.43 3.58
C CYS A 246 -20.32 15.53 3.55
N VAL A 247 -19.67 15.35 4.70
CA VAL A 247 -18.21 15.30 4.78
C VAL A 247 -17.64 14.10 4.03
N ILE A 248 -18.45 13.08 3.74
CA ILE A 248 -18.13 11.93 2.90
C ILE A 248 -18.36 12.33 1.44
N ASP A 249 -17.32 12.19 0.61
CA ASP A 249 -17.35 12.54 -0.81
C ASP A 249 -17.97 11.39 -1.60
N LEU A 250 -19.26 11.48 -1.86
CA LEU A 250 -19.99 10.54 -2.71
C LEU A 250 -20.13 11.11 -4.11
N ARG A 251 -19.72 10.33 -5.11
CA ARG A 251 -19.80 10.71 -6.52
C ARG A 251 -20.35 9.59 -7.37
N VAL A 252 -20.95 9.95 -8.50
CA VAL A 252 -21.23 9.00 -9.57
C VAL A 252 -19.91 8.53 -10.18
N GLY A 253 -19.69 7.22 -10.20
CA GLY A 253 -18.56 6.58 -10.85
C GLY A 253 -19.02 5.74 -12.04
N HIS A 254 -18.26 5.75 -13.13
CA HIS A 254 -18.50 4.90 -14.29
C HIS A 254 -17.39 3.86 -14.38
N ILE A 255 -17.73 2.58 -14.21
CA ILE A 255 -16.78 1.48 -14.38
C ILE A 255 -16.51 1.35 -15.87
N LEU A 256 -15.29 1.68 -16.31
CA LEU A 256 -14.89 1.51 -17.70
C LEU A 256 -14.66 0.03 -18.01
N ARG A 257 -13.94 -0.63 -17.11
CA ARG A 257 -13.68 -2.07 -17.14
C ARG A 257 -13.44 -2.60 -15.74
N ALA A 258 -13.76 -3.88 -15.54
CA ALA A 258 -13.39 -4.63 -14.34
C ALA A 258 -12.70 -5.93 -14.75
N VAL A 259 -11.72 -6.35 -13.95
CA VAL A 259 -11.01 -7.62 -14.13
C VAL A 259 -10.92 -8.38 -12.80
N ASN A 260 -10.74 -9.69 -12.86
CA ASN A 260 -10.39 -10.49 -11.69
C ASN A 260 -9.10 -9.96 -11.07
N HIS A 261 -9.09 -9.83 -9.74
CA HIS A 261 -7.88 -9.43 -9.04
C HIS A 261 -6.82 -10.55 -9.16
N PRO A 262 -5.59 -10.27 -9.63
CA PRO A 262 -4.61 -11.30 -9.97
C PRO A 262 -4.14 -12.13 -8.77
N ASN A 263 -4.21 -11.55 -7.56
CA ASN A 263 -3.77 -12.18 -6.31
C ASN A 263 -4.92 -12.42 -5.30
N ALA A 264 -6.20 -12.38 -5.74
CA ALA A 264 -7.33 -12.52 -4.83
C ALA A 264 -8.63 -12.95 -5.53
N ASP A 265 -9.08 -14.18 -5.28
CA ASP A 265 -10.23 -14.77 -5.96
C ASP A 265 -11.55 -14.07 -5.63
N SER A 266 -11.68 -13.43 -4.47
CA SER A 266 -12.91 -12.73 -4.07
C SER A 266 -12.96 -11.26 -4.51
N LEU A 267 -11.91 -10.73 -5.14
CA LEU A 267 -11.83 -9.31 -5.49
C LEU A 267 -11.88 -9.08 -7.00
N TYR A 268 -12.52 -7.99 -7.41
CA TYR A 268 -12.32 -7.36 -8.72
C TYR A 268 -11.41 -6.14 -8.59
N VAL A 269 -10.69 -5.85 -9.68
CA VAL A 269 -9.98 -4.58 -9.91
C VAL A 269 -10.73 -3.83 -10.99
N SER A 270 -11.37 -2.73 -10.60
CA SER A 270 -12.16 -1.89 -11.50
C SER A 270 -11.41 -0.60 -11.82
N THR A 271 -11.42 -0.22 -13.09
CA THR A 271 -11.01 1.10 -13.56
C THR A 271 -12.24 1.99 -13.63
N ILE A 272 -12.33 2.98 -12.73
CA ILE A 272 -13.54 3.79 -12.55
C ILE A 272 -13.25 5.26 -12.84
N ASP A 273 -14.02 5.86 -13.74
CA ASP A 273 -14.08 7.31 -13.94
C ASP A 273 -15.01 7.93 -12.88
N CYS A 274 -14.44 8.68 -11.94
CA CYS A 274 -15.17 9.41 -10.90
C CYS A 274 -15.18 10.93 -11.16
N GLY A 275 -14.92 11.36 -12.41
CA GLY A 275 -14.85 12.77 -12.81
C GLY A 275 -13.72 13.55 -12.15
N ASP A 276 -12.61 12.88 -11.83
CA ASP A 276 -11.45 13.55 -11.25
C ASP A 276 -10.71 14.41 -12.27
N ALA A 277 -10.20 15.56 -11.82
CA ALA A 277 -9.39 16.43 -12.66
C ALA A 277 -8.05 15.75 -13.00
N PRO A 278 -7.47 15.99 -14.19
CA PRO A 278 -6.14 15.50 -14.55
C PRO A 278 -5.09 15.86 -13.50
N GLY A 279 -4.27 14.87 -13.10
CA GLY A 279 -3.22 15.05 -12.08
C GLY A 279 -3.71 14.96 -10.62
N SER A 280 -4.95 14.56 -10.38
CA SER A 280 -5.48 14.34 -9.03
C SER A 280 -4.75 13.21 -8.30
N ASP A 281 -4.60 13.34 -6.97
CA ASP A 281 -3.95 12.33 -6.13
C ASP A 281 -4.62 10.96 -6.27
N ASN A 282 -3.83 9.88 -6.45
CA ASN A 282 -4.31 8.50 -6.55
C ASN A 282 -5.18 8.20 -7.79
N THR A 283 -4.99 8.96 -8.86
CA THR A 283 -5.59 8.71 -10.17
C THR A 283 -4.52 8.33 -11.20
N SER A 284 -4.95 7.72 -12.29
CA SER A 284 -4.12 7.44 -13.48
C SER A 284 -4.87 7.89 -14.74
N LEU A 285 -4.14 8.17 -15.81
CA LEU A 285 -4.76 8.40 -17.12
C LEU A 285 -5.05 7.05 -17.76
N ASP A 286 -6.27 6.86 -18.22
CA ASP A 286 -6.63 5.71 -19.05
C ASP A 286 -6.30 6.03 -20.51
N GLU A 287 -5.38 5.29 -21.12
CA GLU A 287 -4.87 5.58 -22.46
C GLU A 287 -5.92 5.38 -23.56
N GLU A 288 -6.87 4.47 -23.35
CA GLU A 288 -7.94 4.16 -24.30
C GLU A 288 -9.01 5.25 -24.33
N THR A 289 -9.46 5.70 -23.17
CA THR A 289 -10.54 6.70 -23.09
C THR A 289 -10.05 8.14 -22.90
N GLY A 290 -8.76 8.34 -22.58
CA GLY A 290 -8.19 9.63 -22.25
C GLY A 290 -8.69 10.23 -20.93
N LYS A 291 -9.38 9.43 -20.10
CA LYS A 291 -10.02 9.88 -18.86
C LYS A 291 -9.10 9.69 -17.65
N THR A 292 -9.25 10.57 -16.67
CA THR A 292 -8.64 10.38 -15.35
C THR A 292 -9.46 9.38 -14.54
N VAL A 293 -8.86 8.26 -14.18
CA VAL A 293 -9.54 7.12 -13.56
C VAL A 293 -8.91 6.75 -12.24
N ARG A 294 -9.68 6.08 -11.39
CA ARG A 294 -9.24 5.46 -10.14
C ARG A 294 -9.23 3.95 -10.29
N THR A 295 -8.22 3.32 -9.69
CA THR A 295 -8.20 1.87 -9.46
C THR A 295 -8.98 1.56 -8.19
N VAL A 296 -9.96 0.67 -8.28
CA VAL A 296 -10.82 0.29 -7.15
C VAL A 296 -10.85 -1.22 -7.01
N CYS A 297 -10.38 -1.71 -5.86
CA CYS A 297 -10.50 -3.12 -5.50
C CYS A 297 -11.81 -3.33 -4.72
N SER A 298 -12.64 -4.27 -5.17
CA SER A 298 -13.97 -4.52 -4.57
C SER A 298 -14.21 -6.01 -4.36
N GLY A 299 -14.75 -6.38 -3.19
CA GLY A 299 -15.05 -7.77 -2.82
C GLY A 299 -16.33 -8.31 -3.42
N LEU A 300 -16.50 -8.15 -4.73
CA LEU A 300 -17.74 -8.47 -5.46
C LEU A 300 -17.62 -9.75 -6.28
N ASN A 301 -16.42 -10.34 -6.40
CA ASN A 301 -16.25 -11.56 -7.17
C ASN A 301 -16.91 -12.73 -6.42
N GLY A 302 -17.79 -13.45 -7.13
CA GLY A 302 -18.68 -14.45 -6.54
C GLY A 302 -20.04 -13.90 -6.05
N LEU A 303 -20.23 -12.59 -6.04
CA LEU A 303 -21.50 -11.94 -5.64
C LEU A 303 -22.18 -11.22 -6.82
N VAL A 304 -21.40 -10.52 -7.64
CA VAL A 304 -21.85 -9.84 -8.86
C VAL A 304 -21.05 -10.41 -10.03
N PRO A 305 -21.69 -10.90 -11.12
CA PRO A 305 -20.99 -11.38 -12.30
C PRO A 305 -20.10 -10.30 -12.93
N LEU A 306 -18.96 -10.70 -13.48
CA LEU A 306 -17.99 -9.79 -14.08
C LEU A 306 -18.58 -9.01 -15.26
N GLU A 307 -19.50 -9.64 -16.00
CA GLU A 307 -20.20 -9.05 -17.14
C GLU A 307 -21.09 -7.88 -16.71
N GLU A 308 -21.71 -7.98 -15.53
CA GLU A 308 -22.53 -6.90 -14.97
C GLU A 308 -21.69 -5.72 -14.46
N MET A 309 -20.37 -5.89 -14.31
CA MET A 309 -19.48 -4.82 -13.88
C MET A 309 -19.02 -3.92 -15.03
N GLN A 310 -19.03 -4.43 -16.27
CA GLN A 310 -18.50 -3.70 -17.42
C GLN A 310 -19.41 -2.52 -17.79
N GLY A 311 -18.85 -1.32 -17.95
CA GLY A 311 -19.61 -0.13 -18.34
C GLY A 311 -20.63 0.35 -17.31
N ARG A 312 -20.65 -0.22 -16.09
CA ARG A 312 -21.71 0.04 -15.10
C ARG A 312 -21.53 1.38 -14.40
N LYS A 313 -22.64 2.11 -14.23
CA LYS A 313 -22.71 3.31 -13.38
C LYS A 313 -22.95 2.90 -11.92
N ILE A 314 -22.19 3.50 -11.01
CA ILE A 314 -22.22 3.21 -9.57
C ILE A 314 -22.13 4.50 -8.76
N VAL A 315 -22.35 4.41 -7.45
CA VAL A 315 -21.98 5.45 -6.50
C VAL A 315 -20.67 5.05 -5.82
N ALA A 316 -19.69 5.95 -5.80
CA ALA A 316 -18.36 5.75 -5.23
C ALA A 316 -18.09 6.69 -4.06
N VAL A 317 -17.44 6.18 -3.03
CA VAL A 317 -16.85 6.96 -1.93
C VAL A 317 -15.43 7.36 -2.31
N CYS A 318 -15.18 8.65 -2.49
CA CYS A 318 -13.98 9.18 -3.14
C CYS A 318 -12.95 9.84 -2.20
N ASN A 319 -13.28 10.06 -0.92
CA ASN A 319 -12.37 10.70 0.03
C ASN A 319 -11.93 9.79 1.20
N LEU A 320 -12.14 8.48 1.09
CA LEU A 320 -11.51 7.54 2.01
C LEU A 320 -10.00 7.51 1.78
N LYS A 321 -9.24 7.24 2.84
CA LYS A 321 -7.80 7.01 2.70
C LYS A 321 -7.58 5.77 1.82
N PRO A 322 -6.79 5.85 0.74
CA PRO A 322 -6.55 4.69 -0.12
C PRO A 322 -6.00 3.49 0.66
N VAL A 323 -6.48 2.30 0.31
CA VAL A 323 -6.12 1.04 0.96
C VAL A 323 -5.47 0.11 -0.05
N THR A 324 -4.34 -0.49 0.30
CA THR A 324 -3.72 -1.53 -0.52
C THR A 324 -4.37 -2.87 -0.21
N MET A 325 -5.07 -3.43 -1.19
CA MET A 325 -5.69 -4.75 -1.10
C MET A 325 -4.88 -5.70 -1.97
N ARG A 326 -4.21 -6.68 -1.34
CA ARG A 326 -3.48 -7.77 -2.04
C ARG A 326 -2.48 -7.28 -3.09
N GLY A 327 -1.82 -6.15 -2.78
CA GLY A 327 -0.78 -5.54 -3.61
C GLY A 327 -1.27 -4.42 -4.54
N ILE A 328 -2.59 -4.25 -4.71
CA ILE A 328 -3.16 -3.20 -5.56
C ILE A 328 -3.80 -2.12 -4.68
N LYS A 329 -3.46 -0.86 -4.97
CA LYS A 329 -3.99 0.30 -4.23
C LYS A 329 -5.39 0.65 -4.72
N SER A 330 -6.38 0.50 -3.84
CA SER A 330 -7.75 0.95 -4.05
C SER A 330 -7.90 2.42 -3.63
N ALA A 331 -8.32 3.27 -4.56
CA ALA A 331 -8.40 4.73 -4.39
C ALA A 331 -9.85 5.26 -4.24
N ALA A 332 -10.83 4.38 -4.18
CA ALA A 332 -12.22 4.67 -3.84
C ALA A 332 -12.90 3.38 -3.34
N MET A 333 -14.16 3.47 -2.95
CA MET A 333 -14.99 2.32 -2.57
C MET A 333 -16.32 2.38 -3.32
N VAL A 334 -16.76 1.26 -3.90
CA VAL A 334 -18.07 1.17 -4.55
C VAL A 334 -19.14 0.94 -3.47
N LEU A 335 -20.20 1.74 -3.50
CA LEU A 335 -21.31 1.64 -2.56
C LEU A 335 -22.29 0.53 -2.96
N ALA A 336 -22.60 -0.36 -2.03
CA ALA A 336 -23.50 -1.49 -2.27
C ALA A 336 -24.46 -1.73 -1.10
N ALA A 337 -25.65 -2.23 -1.41
CA ALA A 337 -26.59 -2.74 -0.44
C ALA A 337 -26.35 -4.22 -0.17
N SER A 338 -26.47 -4.61 1.09
CA SER A 338 -26.51 -6.00 1.53
C SER A 338 -27.55 -6.15 2.65
N PRO A 339 -28.17 -7.34 2.82
CA PRO A 339 -29.07 -7.58 3.95
C PRO A 339 -28.44 -7.17 5.28
N ARG A 340 -29.26 -6.64 6.20
CA ARG A 340 -28.82 -6.45 7.59
C ARG A 340 -28.64 -7.83 8.20
N VAL A 341 -27.42 -8.14 8.63
CA VAL A 341 -27.15 -9.37 9.37
C VAL A 341 -27.44 -9.09 10.85
N ALA A 342 -28.12 -10.01 11.54
CA ALA A 342 -28.39 -9.89 12.96
C ALA A 342 -27.05 -9.92 13.73
N GLU A 343 -26.94 -9.18 14.85
CA GLU A 343 -25.72 -9.21 15.66
C GLU A 343 -25.40 -10.65 16.10
N GLY A 344 -24.24 -11.15 15.67
CA GLY A 344 -23.78 -12.51 15.98
C GLY A 344 -23.76 -13.49 14.81
N GLU A 345 -24.29 -13.12 13.64
CA GLU A 345 -24.13 -13.88 12.40
C GLU A 345 -23.21 -13.13 11.43
N ASP A 346 -22.14 -13.79 10.98
CA ASP A 346 -21.20 -13.26 9.98
C ASP A 346 -21.44 -13.98 8.65
N SER A 347 -22.61 -13.75 8.04
CA SER A 347 -22.85 -14.21 6.67
C SER A 347 -22.68 -13.05 5.69
N HIS A 348 -21.44 -12.80 5.29
CA HIS A 348 -21.11 -11.97 4.13
C HIS A 348 -21.54 -12.62 2.78
N SER A 349 -22.33 -13.70 2.82
CA SER A 349 -22.82 -14.48 1.68
C SER A 349 -24.21 -14.06 1.18
N GLY A 350 -24.84 -13.07 1.81
CA GLY A 350 -26.11 -12.52 1.33
C GLY A 350 -25.98 -11.84 -0.05
N PRO A 351 -27.08 -11.72 -0.81
CA PRO A 351 -27.07 -11.00 -2.08
C PRO A 351 -26.51 -9.58 -1.89
N VAL A 352 -25.62 -9.15 -2.78
CA VAL A 352 -25.07 -7.78 -2.79
C VAL A 352 -25.53 -7.07 -4.05
N GLU A 353 -26.09 -5.88 -3.89
CA GLU A 353 -26.58 -5.07 -5.00
C GLU A 353 -25.88 -3.71 -5.03
N LEU A 354 -25.24 -3.38 -6.14
CA LEU A 354 -24.60 -2.08 -6.31
C LEU A 354 -25.64 -0.95 -6.37
N VAL A 355 -25.34 0.16 -5.69
CA VAL A 355 -26.17 1.36 -5.75
C VAL A 355 -26.09 1.95 -7.15
N THR A 356 -27.26 2.10 -7.76
CA THR A 356 -27.42 2.58 -9.14
C THR A 356 -27.83 4.05 -9.12
N PRO A 357 -26.99 4.97 -9.63
CA PRO A 357 -27.37 6.37 -9.80
C PRO A 357 -28.35 6.54 -10.98
N PRO A 358 -28.96 7.72 -11.15
CA PRO A 358 -29.82 8.00 -12.30
C PRO A 358 -29.13 7.71 -13.64
N THR A 359 -29.90 7.21 -14.61
CA THR A 359 -29.38 6.75 -15.91
C THR A 359 -28.59 7.81 -16.65
N ASP A 360 -28.95 9.09 -16.52
CA ASP A 360 -28.30 10.19 -17.24
C ASP A 360 -27.20 10.89 -16.44
N ALA A 361 -26.88 10.41 -15.23
CA ALA A 361 -25.88 11.06 -14.39
C ALA A 361 -24.46 10.90 -14.98
N PRO A 362 -23.72 12.00 -15.20
CA PRO A 362 -22.33 11.94 -15.65
C PRO A 362 -21.39 11.50 -14.53
N ALA A 363 -20.22 10.98 -14.91
CA ALA A 363 -19.16 10.66 -13.96
C ALA A 363 -18.72 11.93 -13.20
N GLY A 364 -18.50 11.79 -11.89
CA GLY A 364 -18.15 12.88 -10.99
C GLY A 364 -19.30 13.72 -10.47
N SER A 365 -20.55 13.48 -10.92
CA SER A 365 -21.71 14.13 -10.32
C SER A 365 -21.72 13.90 -8.81
N ARG A 366 -21.88 15.00 -8.06
CA ARG A 366 -21.99 14.96 -6.60
C ARG A 366 -23.26 14.20 -6.21
N VAL A 367 -23.10 13.27 -5.29
CA VAL A 367 -24.19 12.52 -4.67
C VAL A 367 -24.29 12.97 -3.22
N TYR A 368 -25.50 13.21 -2.72
CA TYR A 368 -25.73 13.65 -1.35
C TYR A 368 -27.10 13.16 -0.84
N PHE A 369 -27.32 13.22 0.47
CA PHE A 369 -28.63 12.90 1.03
C PHE A 369 -29.49 14.16 1.09
N GLU A 370 -30.75 14.08 0.69
CA GLU A 370 -31.69 15.21 0.77
C GLU A 370 -31.74 15.79 2.19
N GLY A 371 -31.70 17.13 2.31
CA GLY A 371 -31.55 17.84 3.58
C GLY A 371 -30.13 17.87 4.16
N TRP A 372 -29.20 17.15 3.54
CA TRP A 372 -27.78 17.10 3.86
C TRP A 372 -26.98 17.50 2.61
N ASN A 373 -26.93 18.80 2.32
CA ASN A 373 -26.16 19.40 1.22
C ASN A 373 -25.44 20.70 1.64
N ASP A 374 -25.39 20.96 2.93
CA ASP A 374 -24.97 22.21 3.56
C ASP A 374 -23.47 22.24 3.95
N ALA A 375 -22.74 21.16 3.68
CA ALA A 375 -21.31 21.08 3.96
C ALA A 375 -20.55 20.52 2.75
N GLU A 376 -19.30 20.97 2.60
CA GLU A 376 -18.38 20.45 1.59
C GLU A 376 -17.70 19.16 2.06
N PRO A 377 -17.44 18.19 1.16
CA PRO A 377 -16.70 16.98 1.51
C PRO A 377 -15.29 17.29 2.01
N GLU A 378 -14.80 16.53 3.00
CA GLU A 378 -13.40 16.63 3.42
C GLU A 378 -12.48 16.12 2.30
N LYS A 379 -11.31 16.72 2.09
CA LYS A 379 -10.36 16.27 1.05
C LYS A 379 -9.96 14.80 1.22
N VAL A 380 -9.70 14.38 2.46
CA VAL A 380 -9.45 12.97 2.84
C VAL A 380 -9.99 12.78 4.26
N LEU A 381 -10.87 11.79 4.45
CA LEU A 381 -11.40 11.42 5.74
C LEU A 381 -10.29 10.94 6.66
N ASN A 382 -10.23 11.50 7.87
CA ASN A 382 -9.27 11.08 8.88
C ASN A 382 -9.72 9.76 9.54
N PRO A 383 -8.97 8.63 9.39
CA PRO A 383 -9.36 7.35 9.97
C PRO A 383 -9.47 7.38 11.50
N LYS A 384 -8.80 8.32 12.18
CA LYS A 384 -8.88 8.47 13.63
C LYS A 384 -10.22 9.06 14.10
N LYS A 385 -10.90 9.82 13.24
CA LYS A 385 -12.21 10.41 13.53
C LYS A 385 -13.36 9.41 13.33
N LYS A 386 -13.10 8.26 12.69
CA LYS A 386 -14.11 7.22 12.39
C LYS A 386 -15.40 7.77 11.76
N VAL A 387 -15.24 8.69 10.80
CA VAL A 387 -16.35 9.43 10.19
C VAL A 387 -17.28 8.48 9.46
N TRP A 388 -16.73 7.58 8.65
CA TRP A 388 -17.50 6.58 7.92
C TRP A 388 -18.30 5.70 8.89
N GLU A 389 -17.65 5.15 9.92
CA GLU A 389 -18.25 4.28 10.92
C GLU A 389 -19.29 5.00 11.78
N THR A 390 -19.23 6.32 11.86
CA THR A 390 -20.25 7.14 12.54
C THR A 390 -21.52 7.23 11.73
N TYR A 391 -21.44 7.43 10.40
CA TYR A 391 -22.61 7.70 9.56
C TYR A 391 -23.16 6.46 8.83
N GLN A 392 -22.32 5.47 8.52
CA GLN A 392 -22.70 4.26 7.79
C GLN A 392 -23.89 3.49 8.41
N PRO A 393 -24.08 3.42 9.76
CA PRO A 393 -25.27 2.80 10.34
C PRO A 393 -26.59 3.43 9.90
N GLY A 394 -26.58 4.69 9.47
CA GLY A 394 -27.74 5.37 8.90
C GLY A 394 -27.99 5.08 7.42
N PHE A 395 -27.04 4.49 6.70
CA PHE A 395 -27.21 4.22 5.27
C PHE A 395 -28.07 2.97 5.08
N THR A 396 -29.26 3.17 4.51
CA THR A 396 -30.28 2.13 4.38
C THR A 396 -30.98 2.20 3.02
N THR A 397 -31.77 1.18 2.69
CA THR A 397 -32.71 1.22 1.55
C THR A 397 -34.15 1.30 2.02
N THR A 398 -35.00 1.99 1.26
CA THR A 398 -36.44 2.16 1.56
C THR A 398 -37.29 1.04 0.95
N GLU A 399 -38.59 1.01 1.26
CA GLU A 399 -39.57 0.13 0.63
C GLU A 399 -39.67 0.31 -0.89
N ASN A 400 -39.31 1.50 -1.39
CA ASN A 400 -39.29 1.84 -2.80
C ASN A 400 -37.93 1.58 -3.46
N LEU A 401 -37.01 0.87 -2.77
CA LEU A 401 -35.66 0.55 -3.25
C LEU A 401 -34.75 1.77 -3.43
N GLU A 402 -35.11 2.90 -2.83
CA GLU A 402 -34.29 4.12 -2.82
C GLU A 402 -33.24 4.00 -1.71
N VAL A 403 -32.02 4.46 -1.97
CA VAL A 403 -31.02 4.60 -0.90
C VAL A 403 -31.33 5.84 -0.08
N ALA A 404 -31.19 5.75 1.24
CA ALA A 404 -31.49 6.85 2.15
C ALA A 404 -30.60 6.85 3.39
N PHE A 405 -30.59 7.99 4.08
CA PHE A 405 -29.94 8.20 5.36
C PHE A 405 -30.98 8.35 6.46
N ASP A 406 -31.03 7.37 7.35
CA ASP A 406 -31.86 7.35 8.54
C ASP A 406 -31.14 8.04 9.70
N VAL A 407 -31.63 9.22 10.06
CA VAL A 407 -31.06 10.05 11.15
C VAL A 407 -31.24 9.37 12.50
N SER A 408 -32.29 8.56 12.67
CA SER A 408 -32.55 7.86 13.93
C SER A 408 -31.50 6.79 14.24
N ALA A 409 -30.81 6.27 13.23
CA ALA A 409 -29.74 5.30 13.40
C ALA A 409 -28.36 5.94 13.70
N VAL A 410 -28.24 7.27 13.69
CA VAL A 410 -26.97 7.97 13.90
C VAL A 410 -27.06 9.00 15.04
N PRO A 411 -26.65 8.64 16.27
CA PRO A 411 -26.72 9.53 17.44
C PRO A 411 -26.04 10.89 17.25
N ALA A 412 -25.00 10.97 16.41
CA ALA A 412 -24.24 12.20 16.18
C ALA A 412 -25.06 13.32 15.51
N VAL A 413 -26.15 12.98 14.82
CA VAL A 413 -26.99 13.93 14.07
C VAL A 413 -28.44 13.97 14.53
N GLN A 414 -28.80 13.17 15.53
CA GLN A 414 -30.11 13.20 16.15
C GLN A 414 -30.38 14.58 16.77
N GLY A 415 -31.56 15.13 16.50
CA GLY A 415 -31.99 16.41 17.08
C GLY A 415 -31.50 17.67 16.35
N GLN A 416 -30.85 17.54 15.18
CA GLN A 416 -30.59 18.71 14.33
C GLN A 416 -31.89 19.23 13.71
N GLU A 417 -32.23 20.49 13.98
CA GLU A 417 -33.42 21.14 13.42
C GLU A 417 -33.31 21.32 11.90
N GLY A 418 -34.42 21.11 11.19
CA GLY A 418 -34.50 21.28 9.74
C GLY A 418 -33.94 20.12 8.90
N LYS A 419 -33.51 19.02 9.52
CA LYS A 419 -33.06 17.81 8.82
C LYS A 419 -34.21 16.80 8.71
N PRO A 420 -34.42 16.15 7.54
CA PRO A 420 -35.44 15.13 7.40
C PRO A 420 -35.07 13.90 8.23
N ALA A 421 -36.07 13.21 8.79
CA ALA A 421 -35.85 11.95 9.51
C ALA A 421 -35.19 10.89 8.61
N LEU A 422 -35.54 10.91 7.32
CA LEU A 422 -35.01 10.04 6.28
C LEU A 422 -34.66 10.90 5.05
N GLY A 423 -33.37 11.10 4.78
CA GLY A 423 -32.90 11.85 3.61
C GLY A 423 -32.56 10.91 2.46
N LYS A 424 -33.21 11.02 1.30
CA LYS A 424 -32.94 10.12 0.16
C LYS A 424 -31.61 10.47 -0.50
N LEU A 425 -30.89 9.47 -0.99
CA LEU A 425 -29.64 9.66 -1.73
C LEU A 425 -29.97 10.12 -3.15
N VAL A 426 -29.51 11.32 -3.50
CA VAL A 426 -29.83 11.98 -4.76
C VAL A 426 -28.58 12.51 -5.44
N THR A 427 -28.73 12.71 -6.74
CA THR A 427 -27.89 13.56 -7.57
C THR A 427 -28.76 14.69 -8.14
N GLU A 428 -28.15 15.65 -8.85
CA GLU A 428 -28.93 16.65 -9.61
C GLU A 428 -29.91 16.01 -10.62
N GLY A 429 -29.60 14.81 -11.11
CA GLY A 429 -30.41 14.07 -12.09
C GLY A 429 -31.45 13.12 -11.49
N GLY A 430 -31.59 13.05 -10.15
CA GLY A 430 -32.58 12.20 -9.49
C GLY A 430 -32.02 11.23 -8.44
N LEU A 431 -32.82 10.22 -8.10
CA LEU A 431 -32.60 9.29 -6.98
C LEU A 431 -31.63 8.16 -7.29
N CYS A 432 -30.85 7.76 -6.28
CA CYS A 432 -30.04 6.55 -6.30
C CYS A 432 -30.84 5.37 -5.73
N THR A 433 -30.82 4.23 -6.42
CA THR A 433 -31.67 3.06 -6.12
C THR A 433 -30.87 1.75 -6.09
N VAL A 434 -31.50 0.69 -5.59
CA VAL A 434 -31.03 -0.70 -5.66
C VAL A 434 -32.05 -1.57 -6.38
N LYS A 435 -31.71 -2.82 -6.69
CA LYS A 435 -32.51 -3.67 -7.58
C LYS A 435 -33.67 -4.36 -6.86
N SER A 436 -33.47 -4.84 -5.64
CA SER A 436 -34.50 -5.58 -4.90
C SER A 436 -34.37 -5.53 -3.37
N LEU A 437 -33.22 -5.11 -2.82
CA LEU A 437 -32.99 -5.16 -1.37
C LEU A 437 -33.68 -4.01 -0.62
N LYS A 438 -34.71 -4.32 0.16
CA LYS A 438 -35.44 -3.39 1.05
C LYS A 438 -34.91 -3.44 2.48
N GLY A 439 -34.86 -2.30 3.18
CA GLY A 439 -34.39 -2.23 4.57
C GLY A 439 -32.93 -2.66 4.76
N ALA A 440 -32.18 -2.75 3.66
CA ALA A 440 -30.81 -3.24 3.62
C ALA A 440 -29.84 -2.25 4.24
N THR A 441 -28.69 -2.73 4.69
CA THR A 441 -27.58 -1.83 5.04
C THR A 441 -26.81 -1.49 3.78
N VAL A 442 -26.43 -0.23 3.63
CA VAL A 442 -25.63 0.24 2.50
C VAL A 442 -24.22 0.57 3.00
N ARG A 443 -23.19 0.03 2.33
CA ARG A 443 -21.79 0.15 2.74
C ARG A 443 -20.81 0.10 1.59
#